data_AF-A0A9D6HX11-F1
#
_entry.id   AF-A0A9D6HX11-F1
#
_cell.length_a   1.000
_cell.length_b   1.000
_cell.length_c   1.000
_cell.angle_alpha   90.00
_cell.angle_beta   90.00
_cell.angle_gamma   90.00
#
_symmetry.space_group_name_H-M   'P 1'
#
loop_
_entity.id
_entity.type
_entity.pdbx_description
1 polymer ?
#
loop_
_entity_poly.entity_id
_entity_poly.type
_entity_poly.pdbx_seq_one_letter_code
_entity_poly.pdbx_strand_id
1 'polypeptide(L)'
;MMLKSLHNLLALLLVFFLLLFQPASAREAVWIPILHTNDVLGHLTGPEFTNVSGGGLARIASVLPEAREDNPNTLLLDAGNSLAGTALLNCTGGRPAIA
;
A
#
# COMPACT_ATOMS: atom_id res chain seq x y z
N MET A 1 37.47 52.96 -11.66
CA MET A 1 37.02 52.34 -10.40
C MET A 1 35.57 51.84 -10.49
N MET A 2 34.63 52.65 -11.00
CA MET A 2 33.21 52.27 -11.19
C MET A 2 32.97 51.00 -12.03
N LEU A 3 33.67 50.80 -13.15
CA LEU A 3 33.41 49.66 -14.05
C LEU A 3 33.73 48.29 -13.41
N LYS A 4 34.73 48.24 -12.53
CA LYS A 4 35.09 47.02 -11.76
C LYS A 4 34.06 46.73 -10.67
N SER A 5 33.54 47.78 -10.02
CA SER A 5 32.48 47.68 -9.02
C SER A 5 31.16 47.19 -9.61
N LEU A 6 30.80 47.61 -10.84
CA LEU A 6 29.61 47.13 -11.56
C LEU A 6 29.72 45.64 -11.94
N HIS A 7 30.88 45.19 -12.42
CA HIS A 7 31.13 43.78 -12.71
C HIS A 7 31.00 42.91 -11.45
N ASN A 8 31.55 43.38 -10.33
CA ASN A 8 31.45 42.65 -9.06
C ASN A 8 29.99 42.56 -8.57
N LEU A 9 29.19 43.62 -8.75
CA LEU A 9 27.77 43.61 -8.40
C LEU A 9 26.97 42.65 -9.29
N LEU A 10 27.22 42.65 -10.60
CA LEU A 10 26.59 41.73 -11.55
C LEU A 10 26.95 40.28 -11.26
N ALA A 11 28.21 39.99 -10.92
CA ALA A 11 28.66 38.66 -10.51
C ALA A 11 27.96 38.21 -9.22
N LEU A 12 27.82 39.11 -8.24
CA LEU A 12 27.12 38.82 -6.98
C LEU A 12 25.63 38.53 -7.21
N LEU A 13 24.98 39.31 -8.08
CA LEU A 13 23.59 39.10 -8.46
C LEU A 13 23.38 37.79 -9.20
N LEU A 14 24.30 37.41 -10.09
CA LEU A 14 24.26 36.13 -10.78
C LEU A 14 24.39 34.95 -9.80
N VAL A 15 25.36 35.01 -8.88
CA VAL A 15 25.54 33.99 -7.85
C VAL A 15 24.30 33.90 -6.94
N PHE A 16 23.75 35.04 -6.54
CA PHE A 16 22.52 35.08 -5.77
C PHE A 16 21.35 34.43 -6.51
N PHE A 17 21.19 34.72 -7.80
CA PHE A 17 20.13 34.15 -8.62
C PHE A 17 20.29 32.63 -8.82
N LEU A 18 21.53 32.14 -8.93
CA LEU A 18 21.82 30.71 -9.00
C LEU A 18 21.50 29.98 -7.68
N LEU A 19 21.69 30.64 -6.52
CA LEU A 19 21.33 30.09 -5.21
C LEU A 19 19.81 30.00 -4.99
N LEU A 20 19.02 30.85 -5.66
CA LEU A 20 17.56 30.78 -5.64
C LEU A 20 17.00 29.60 -6.46
N PHE A 21 17.82 28.98 -7.31
CA PHE A 21 17.40 27.85 -8.13
C PHE A 21 17.43 26.57 -7.30
N GLN A 22 16.34 26.30 -6.58
CA GLN A 22 16.11 25.00 -5.95
C GLN A 22 15.62 24.03 -7.04
N PRO A 23 16.36 22.94 -7.35
CA PRO A 23 15.83 21.91 -8.23
C PRO A 23 14.58 21.30 -7.60
N ALA A 24 13.57 20.99 -8.41
CA ALA A 24 12.43 20.23 -7.93
C ALA A 24 12.95 18.92 -7.32
N SER A 25 12.72 18.74 -6.01
CA SER A 25 13.02 17.48 -5.35
C SER A 25 12.26 16.38 -6.10
N ALA A 26 12.99 15.44 -6.68
CA ALA A 26 12.40 14.22 -7.20
C ALA A 26 11.71 13.54 -6.00
N ARG A 27 10.38 13.44 -6.05
CA ARG A 27 9.64 12.71 -5.01
C ARG A 27 10.20 11.30 -4.94
N GLU A 28 10.57 10.88 -3.74
CA GLU A 28 10.97 9.50 -3.51
C GLU A 28 9.82 8.56 -3.92
N ALA A 29 10.17 7.48 -4.61
CA ALA A 29 9.20 6.46 -4.99
C ALA A 29 8.67 5.79 -3.71
N VAL A 30 7.35 5.77 -3.55
CA VAL A 30 6.70 5.09 -2.43
C VAL A 30 6.36 3.67 -2.87
N TRP A 31 6.91 2.69 -2.16
CA TRP A 31 6.53 1.29 -2.35
C TRP A 31 5.25 0.97 -1.58
N ILE A 32 4.22 0.51 -2.29
CA ILE A 32 2.90 0.16 -1.76
C ILE A 32 2.64 -1.32 -2.04
N PRO A 33 2.90 -2.23 -1.08
CA PRO A 33 2.54 -3.63 -1.21
C PRO A 33 1.02 -3.81 -1.22
N ILE A 34 0.54 -4.73 -2.03
CA ILE A 34 -0.89 -5.07 -2.09
C ILE A 34 -1.04 -6.54 -1.72
N LEU A 35 -1.63 -6.78 -0.57
CA LEU A 35 -2.23 -8.07 -0.23
C LEU A 35 -3.65 -8.08 -0.76
N HIS A 36 -4.06 -9.17 -1.39
CA HIS A 36 -5.43 -9.30 -1.87
C HIS A 36 -6.01 -10.68 -1.62
N THR A 37 -7.34 -10.71 -1.50
CA THR A 37 -8.15 -11.94 -1.53
C THR A 37 -9.16 -11.83 -2.66
N ASN A 38 -9.62 -12.98 -3.15
CA ASN A 38 -10.71 -13.10 -4.11
C ASN A 38 -11.37 -14.47 -3.92
N ASP A 39 -12.66 -14.58 -4.23
CA ASP A 39 -13.37 -15.85 -4.31
C ASP A 39 -13.19 -16.73 -3.06
N VAL A 40 -13.22 -16.10 -1.88
CA VAL A 40 -13.15 -16.83 -0.60
C VAL A 40 -14.29 -17.85 -0.51
N LEU A 41 -15.41 -17.58 -1.18
CA LEU A 41 -16.54 -18.49 -1.31
C LEU A 41 -17.04 -19.02 0.04
N GLY A 42 -16.95 -18.20 1.09
CA GLY A 42 -17.36 -18.55 2.44
C GLY A 42 -16.50 -19.59 3.15
N HIS A 43 -15.29 -19.90 2.68
CA HIS A 43 -14.35 -20.82 3.34
C HIS A 43 -13.64 -20.16 4.52
N LEU A 44 -14.35 -20.05 5.65
CA LEU A 44 -13.82 -19.40 6.85
C LEU A 44 -12.68 -20.18 7.52
N THR A 45 -12.71 -21.52 7.45
CA THR A 45 -11.81 -22.43 8.19
C THR A 45 -10.77 -23.12 7.30
N GLY A 46 -10.77 -22.83 5.99
CA GLY A 46 -9.95 -23.55 5.00
C GLY A 46 -10.75 -24.62 4.24
N PRO A 47 -10.14 -25.34 3.29
CA PRO A 47 -10.82 -26.34 2.48
C PRO A 47 -11.13 -27.60 3.31
N GLU A 48 -12.40 -28.03 3.31
CA GLU A 48 -12.86 -29.19 4.07
C GLU A 48 -12.57 -30.54 3.37
N PHE A 49 -12.36 -30.54 2.05
CA PHE A 49 -12.32 -31.76 1.23
C PHE A 49 -11.02 -31.99 0.46
N THR A 50 -9.99 -31.19 0.72
CA THR A 50 -8.68 -31.39 0.10
C THR A 50 -7.66 -31.71 1.19
N ASN A 51 -6.73 -32.61 0.90
CA ASN A 51 -5.56 -32.86 1.77
C ASN A 51 -4.58 -31.66 1.78
N VAL A 52 -5.04 -30.47 1.39
CA VAL A 52 -4.27 -29.24 1.31
C VAL A 52 -4.54 -28.45 2.57
N SER A 53 -3.57 -28.41 3.47
CA SER A 53 -3.59 -27.54 4.64
C SER A 53 -3.32 -26.08 4.23
N GLY A 54 -4.37 -25.31 3.94
CA GLY A 54 -4.22 -23.90 3.53
C GLY A 54 -5.49 -23.06 3.69
N GLY A 55 -5.34 -21.73 3.66
CA GLY A 55 -6.49 -20.81 3.69
C GLY A 55 -7.16 -20.64 5.07
N GLY A 56 -8.42 -20.18 5.03
CA GLY A 56 -9.19 -19.77 6.20
C GLY A 56 -8.92 -18.32 6.60
N LEU A 57 -9.98 -17.60 7.01
CA LEU A 57 -9.89 -16.17 7.34
C LEU A 57 -8.96 -15.92 8.52
N ALA A 58 -8.90 -16.80 9.51
CA ALA A 58 -8.00 -16.66 10.65
C ALA A 58 -6.52 -16.66 10.25
N ARG A 59 -6.15 -17.52 9.29
CA ARG A 59 -4.77 -17.58 8.77
C ARG A 59 -4.47 -16.41 7.84
N ILE A 60 -5.43 -16.01 7.00
CA ILE A 60 -5.27 -14.81 6.16
C ILE A 60 -5.07 -13.56 7.06
N ALA A 61 -5.85 -13.46 8.14
CA ALA A 61 -5.76 -12.35 9.09
C ALA A 61 -4.41 -12.31 9.84
N SER A 62 -3.73 -13.44 10.03
CA SER A 62 -2.42 -13.45 10.71
C SER A 62 -1.28 -12.93 9.84
N VAL A 63 -1.41 -12.93 8.51
CA VAL A 63 -0.38 -12.44 7.59
C VAL A 63 -0.34 -10.91 7.52
N LEU A 64 -1.49 -10.24 7.71
CA LEU A 64 -1.58 -8.79 7.57
C LEU A 64 -0.70 -8.00 8.58
N PRO A 65 -0.65 -8.36 9.88
CA PRO A 65 0.24 -7.72 10.84
C PRO A 65 1.71 -7.81 10.42
N GLU A 66 2.19 -9.01 10.08
CA GLU A 66 3.58 -9.25 9.64
C GLU A 66 3.92 -8.38 8.42
N ALA A 67 3.05 -8.35 7.41
CA ALA A 67 3.25 -7.53 6.21
C ALA A 67 3.22 -6.01 6.47
N ARG A 68 2.52 -5.57 7.54
CA ARG A 68 2.47 -4.17 7.95
C ARG A 68 3.65 -3.77 8.84
N GLU A 69 4.21 -4.71 9.59
CA GLU A 69 5.49 -4.54 10.28
C GLU A 69 6.62 -4.34 9.26
N ASP A 70 6.64 -5.13 8.18
CA ASP A 70 7.62 -5.01 7.10
C ASP A 70 7.45 -3.72 6.29
N ASN A 71 6.19 -3.33 5.99
CA ASN A 71 5.91 -2.07 5.31
C ASN A 71 4.55 -1.48 5.76
N PRO A 72 4.54 -0.31 6.43
CA PRO A 72 3.30 0.30 6.90
C PRO A 72 2.37 0.80 5.77
N ASN A 73 2.86 0.92 4.54
CA ASN A 73 2.06 1.29 3.37
C ASN A 73 1.31 0.08 2.75
N THR A 74 1.38 -1.11 3.34
CA THR A 74 0.69 -2.31 2.85
C THR A 74 -0.83 -2.14 2.86
N LEU A 75 -1.44 -2.32 1.69
CA LEU A 75 -2.88 -2.35 1.49
C LEU A 75 -3.40 -3.79 1.51
N LEU A 76 -4.57 -3.99 2.11
CA LEU A 76 -5.34 -5.23 2.00
C LEU A 76 -6.61 -4.96 1.18
N LEU A 77 -6.82 -5.74 0.12
CA LEU A 77 -7.96 -5.62 -0.79
C LEU A 77 -8.75 -6.94 -0.85
N ASP A 78 -10.08 -6.86 -0.95
CA ASP A 78 -10.92 -8.00 -1.33
C ASP A 78 -11.53 -7.72 -2.71
N ALA A 79 -11.32 -8.64 -3.66
CA ALA A 79 -11.89 -8.56 -5.01
C ALA A 79 -13.29 -9.19 -5.11
N GLY A 80 -13.85 -9.63 -3.98
CA GLY A 80 -15.25 -10.02 -3.85
C GLY A 80 -15.50 -11.52 -3.92
N ASN A 81 -16.79 -11.88 -3.97
CA ASN A 81 -17.29 -13.26 -3.91
C ASN A 81 -16.92 -14.00 -2.59
N SER A 82 -16.92 -13.24 -1.49
CA SER A 82 -16.54 -13.72 -0.16
C SER A 82 -17.72 -14.11 0.74
N LEU A 83 -18.92 -13.61 0.44
CA LEU A 83 -20.09 -13.66 1.33
C LEU A 83 -21.06 -14.83 1.09
N ALA A 84 -20.78 -15.70 0.13
CA ALA A 84 -21.60 -16.85 -0.24
C ALA A 84 -20.69 -18.02 -0.64
N GLY A 85 -21.22 -19.24 -0.73
CA GLY A 85 -20.50 -20.42 -1.25
C GLY A 85 -20.44 -21.61 -0.30
N THR A 86 -20.55 -21.39 1.02
CA THR A 86 -20.75 -22.46 2.02
C THR A 86 -22.16 -22.41 2.60
N ALA A 87 -22.63 -23.55 3.12
CA ALA A 87 -23.95 -23.65 3.77
C ALA A 87 -24.07 -22.63 4.92
N LEU A 88 -23.01 -22.46 5.71
CA LEU A 88 -22.96 -21.49 6.79
C LEU A 88 -23.26 -20.07 6.29
N LEU A 89 -22.57 -19.61 5.26
CA LEU A 89 -22.69 -18.24 4.76
C LEU A 89 -24.04 -18.03 4.05
N ASN A 90 -24.48 -19.01 3.27
CA ASN A 90 -25.77 -18.97 2.58
C ASN A 90 -26.94 -18.91 3.57
N CYS A 91 -26.92 -19.68 4.66
CA CYS A 91 -27.99 -19.70 5.67
C CYS A 91 -27.98 -18.48 6.60
N THR A 92 -26.84 -17.80 6.74
CA THR A 92 -26.70 -16.64 7.64
C THR A 92 -26.77 -15.29 6.93
N GLY A 93 -26.83 -15.30 5.60
CA GLY A 93 -26.80 -14.08 4.78
C GLY A 93 -25.45 -13.39 4.83
N GLY A 94 -24.36 -14.14 4.88
CA GLY A 94 -22.99 -13.60 4.82
C GLY A 94 -22.43 -13.03 6.14
N ARG A 95 -23.25 -12.89 7.19
CA ARG A 95 -22.84 -12.21 8.44
C ARG A 95 -21.55 -12.74 9.07
N PRO A 96 -21.27 -14.05 9.12
CA PRO A 96 -20.03 -14.56 9.71
C PRO A 96 -18.75 -14.13 8.97
N ALA A 97 -18.84 -13.70 7.70
CA ALA A 97 -17.71 -13.17 6.94
C ALA A 97 -17.55 -11.64 7.07
N ILE A 98 -18.44 -10.97 7.82
CA ILE A 98 -18.45 -9.53 8.02
C ILE A 98 -18.21 -9.30 9.52
N ALA A 99 -17.13 -8.62 9.87
CA ALA A 99 -16.84 -8.20 11.25
C ALA A 99 -17.36 -6.79 11.52
#